data_AF-W1YS55-F1
#
_entry.id   AF-W1YS55-F1
#
_cell.length_a   1.000
_cell.length_b   1.000
_cell.length_c   1.000
_cell.angle_alpha   90.00
_cell.angle_beta   90.00
_cell.angle_gamma   90.00
#
_symmetry.space_group_name_H-M   'P 1'
#
loop_
_entity.id
_entity.type
_entity.pdbx_description
1 polymer ?
#
loop_
_entity_poly.entity_id
_entity_poly.type
_entity_poly.pdbx_seq_one_letter_code
_entity_poly.pdbx_strand_id
1 'polypeptide(L)' 'QAKADANNIAKVAPKAGDTFGAAGATYEVSVDKNDVKDAAREAVTVTGDNKAITVDVQPNATNHTTNYQVNFNG' A
#
# COMPACT_ATOMS: atom_id res chain seq x y z
N GLN A 1 -17.49 -8.61 10.18
CA GLN A 1 -16.81 -7.44 9.59
C GLN A 1 -15.38 -7.85 9.22
N ALA A 2 -14.76 -7.23 8.21
CA ALA A 2 -13.30 -7.32 8.07
C ALA A 2 -12.63 -6.88 9.37
N LYS A 3 -11.53 -7.54 9.74
CA LYS A 3 -10.70 -7.07 10.85
C LYS A 3 -10.20 -5.67 10.49
N ALA A 4 -10.46 -4.69 11.35
CA ALA A 4 -9.95 -3.33 11.19
C ALA A 4 -8.46 -3.29 11.57
N ASP A 5 -7.64 -3.92 10.73
CA ASP A 5 -6.19 -3.97 10.85
C ASP A 5 -5.57 -3.06 9.79
N ALA A 6 -4.70 -2.15 10.21
CA ALA A 6 -4.05 -1.20 9.30
C ALA A 6 -3.17 -1.88 8.24
N ASN A 7 -2.76 -3.14 8.47
CA ASN A 7 -1.92 -3.89 7.55
C ASN A 7 -2.73 -4.66 6.50
N ASN A 8 -4.06 -4.62 6.55
CA ASN A 8 -4.91 -5.36 5.62
C ASN A 8 -5.22 -4.55 4.36
N ILE A 9 -4.77 -5.04 3.20
CA ILE A 9 -5.03 -4.43 1.89
C ILE A 9 -6.40 -4.83 1.29
N ALA A 10 -7.04 -5.87 1.84
CA ALA A 10 -8.32 -6.36 1.34
C ALA A 10 -9.49 -5.78 2.13
N LYS A 11 -10.48 -5.23 1.42
CA LYS A 11 -11.72 -4.72 2.00
C LYS A 11 -12.79 -5.80 1.84
N VAL A 12 -13.51 -6.10 2.92
CA VAL A 12 -14.63 -7.04 2.91
C VAL A 12 -15.88 -6.30 3.33
N ALA A 13 -16.94 -6.40 2.52
CA ALA A 13 -18.26 -5.85 2.80
C ALA A 13 -19.33 -6.89 2.44
N PRO A 14 -20.49 -6.93 3.13
CA PRO A 14 -21.63 -7.66 2.63
C PRO A 14 -22.03 -7.07 1.27
N LYS A 15 -22.53 -7.92 0.38
CA LYS A 15 -23.08 -7.47 -0.89
C LYS A 15 -24.21 -6.46 -0.63
N ALA A 16 -24.44 -5.55 -1.58
CA ALA A 16 -25.54 -4.59 -1.46
C ALA A 16 -26.87 -5.31 -1.16
N GLY A 17 -27.52 -4.92 -0.06
CA GLY A 17 -28.75 -5.54 0.44
C GLY A 17 -28.55 -6.57 1.54
N ASP A 18 -27.33 -7.09 1.74
CA ASP A 18 -27.00 -7.98 2.85
C ASP A 18 -26.51 -7.19 4.08
N THR A 19 -26.54 -7.86 5.24
CA THR A 19 -26.06 -7.31 6.51
C THR A 19 -24.93 -8.17 7.08
N PHE A 20 -23.94 -7.53 7.68
CA PHE A 20 -22.87 -8.24 8.37
C PHE A 20 -23.41 -9.18 9.45
N GLY A 21 -22.96 -10.44 9.42
CA GLY A 21 -23.31 -11.46 10.41
C GLY A 21 -24.69 -12.10 10.22
N ALA A 22 -25.47 -11.70 9.20
CA ALA A 22 -26.74 -12.37 8.90
C ALA A 22 -26.50 -13.78 8.34
N ALA A 23 -27.36 -14.74 8.73
CA ALA A 23 -27.31 -16.10 8.19
C ALA A 23 -27.60 -16.07 6.68
N GLY A 24 -26.73 -16.71 5.88
CA GLY A 24 -26.85 -16.73 4.43
C GLY A 24 -26.37 -15.48 3.70
N ALA A 25 -25.81 -14.48 4.40
CA ALA A 25 -25.25 -13.28 3.77
C ALA A 25 -24.09 -13.62 2.82
N THR A 26 -24.05 -12.94 1.68
CA THR A 26 -22.94 -12.99 0.72
C THR A 26 -22.01 -11.81 0.95
N TYR A 27 -20.71 -12.03 0.73
CA TYR A 27 -19.68 -11.01 0.90
C TYR A 27 -18.92 -10.77 -0.39
N GLU A 28 -18.55 -9.52 -0.60
CA GLU A 28 -17.65 -9.09 -1.65
C GLU A 28 -16.31 -8.72 -1.03
N VAL A 29 -15.24 -9.16 -1.69
CA VAL A 29 -13.86 -8.85 -1.32
C VAL A 29 -13.24 -8.06 -2.45
N SER A 30 -12.69 -6.90 -2.14
CA SER A 30 -12.00 -6.06 -3.11
C SER A 30 -10.63 -5.64 -2.60
N VAL A 31 -9.75 -5.32 -3.53
CA VAL A 31 -8.43 -4.75 -3.28
C VAL A 31 -8.29 -3.56 -4.20
N ASP A 32 -7.94 -2.40 -3.65
CA ASP A 32 -7.62 -1.23 -4.45
C ASP A 32 -6.15 -1.30 -4.90
N LYS A 33 -5.88 -0.96 -6.16
CA LYS A 33 -4.52 -0.97 -6.70
C LYS A 33 -3.60 0.01 -5.96
N ASN A 34 -4.13 1.12 -5.48
CA ASN A 34 -3.40 2.14 -4.77
C ASN A 34 -3.03 1.69 -3.36
N ASP A 35 -3.93 0.98 -2.66
CA ASP A 35 -3.63 0.37 -1.36
C ASP A 35 -2.45 -0.62 -1.47
N VAL A 36 -2.40 -1.41 -2.56
CA VAL A 36 -1.27 -2.32 -2.84
C VAL A 36 0.02 -1.56 -3.09
N LYS A 37 -0.03 -0.49 -3.87
CA LYS A 37 1.15 0.35 -4.16
C LYS A 37 1.70 1.02 -2.90
N ASP A 38 0.83 1.47 -2.01
CA ASP A 38 1.23 2.08 -0.75
C ASP A 38 1.87 1.06 0.20
N ALA A 39 1.26 -0.11 0.35
CA ALA A 39 1.85 -1.20 1.12
C ALA A 39 3.23 -1.61 0.56
N ALA A 40 3.37 -1.65 -0.77
CA ALA A 40 4.65 -1.93 -1.41
C ALA A 40 5.69 -0.83 -1.14
N ARG A 41 5.29 0.44 -1.14
CA ARG A 41 6.18 1.57 -0.83
C ARG A 41 6.69 1.51 0.61
N GLU A 42 5.84 1.15 1.57
CA GLU A 42 6.24 1.02 2.98
C GLU A 42 7.25 -0.12 3.21
N ALA A 43 7.21 -1.16 2.37
CA ALA A 43 8.16 -2.27 2.44
C ALA A 43 9.56 -1.93 1.89
N VAL A 44 9.72 -0.84 1.12
CA VAL A 44 11.01 -0.47 0.53
C VAL A 44 11.82 0.40 1.48
N THR A 45 13.00 -0.08 1.85
CA THR A 45 13.98 0.67 2.63
C THR A 45 15.21 0.95 1.77
N VAL A 46 15.61 2.22 1.68
CA VAL A 46 16.85 2.64 1.03
C VAL A 46 17.82 3.13 2.10
N THR A 47 19.02 2.57 2.12
CA THR A 47 20.10 2.98 3.02
C THR A 47 21.37 3.19 2.21
N GLY A 48 22.23 4.08 2.68
CA GLY A 48 23.52 4.35 2.07
C GLY A 48 24.45 5.00 3.08
N ASP A 49 25.73 4.72 2.97
CA ASP A 49 26.80 5.15 3.88
C ASP A 49 27.59 6.35 3.31
N ASN A 50 26.87 7.28 2.67
CA ASN A 50 27.36 8.54 2.09
C ASN A 50 28.73 8.42 1.37
N LYS A 51 28.84 7.43 0.48
CA LYS A 51 29.99 7.26 -0.42
C LYS A 51 29.83 8.13 -1.67
N ALA A 52 30.65 7.87 -2.69
CA ALA A 52 30.57 8.50 -4.01
C ALA A 52 29.19 8.37 -4.70
N ILE A 53 28.22 7.62 -4.14
CA ILE A 53 26.86 7.50 -4.64
C ILE A 53 25.87 7.86 -3.53
N THR A 54 24.88 8.70 -3.85
CA THR A 54 23.72 8.99 -3.00
C THR A 54 22.42 8.61 -3.71
N VAL A 55 21.37 8.36 -2.93
CA VAL A 55 20.03 8.08 -3.46
C VAL A 55 19.03 9.02 -2.82
N ASP A 56 18.42 9.87 -3.63
CA ASP A 56 17.33 10.75 -3.20
C ASP A 56 15.99 10.02 -3.39
N VAL A 57 15.26 9.88 -2.28
CA VAL A 57 13.95 9.20 -2.23
C VAL A 57 12.84 10.25 -2.27
N GLN A 58 11.97 10.20 -3.28
CA GLN A 58 10.90 11.16 -3.47
C GLN A 58 9.53 10.44 -3.55
N PRO A 59 8.79 10.34 -2.44
CA PRO A 59 7.44 9.80 -2.43
C PRO A 59 6.44 10.70 -3.16
N ASN A 60 5.48 10.10 -3.88
CA ASN A 60 4.37 10.78 -4.53
C ASN A 60 3.05 10.13 -4.10
N ALA A 61 2.37 10.76 -3.14
CA ALA A 61 1.12 10.25 -2.59
C ALA A 61 -0.03 10.23 -3.61
N THR A 62 -0.08 11.21 -4.52
CA THR A 62 -1.15 11.29 -5.53
C THR A 62 -1.10 10.14 -6.53
N ASN A 63 0.10 9.70 -6.90
CA ASN A 63 0.28 8.64 -7.90
C ASN A 63 0.56 7.26 -7.27
N HIS A 64 0.72 7.22 -5.95
CA HIS A 64 1.13 6.04 -5.17
C HIS A 64 2.44 5.45 -5.71
N THR A 65 3.44 6.31 -5.96
CA THR A 65 4.77 5.91 -6.45
C THR A 65 5.88 6.52 -5.60
N THR A 66 7.08 5.96 -5.72
CA THR A 66 8.30 6.58 -5.16
C THR A 66 9.33 6.64 -6.26
N ASN A 67 9.86 7.84 -6.52
CA ASN A 67 10.97 8.01 -7.44
C ASN A 67 12.28 7.91 -6.65
N TYR A 68 13.24 7.16 -7.20
CA TYR A 68 14.57 6.99 -6.65
C TYR A 68 15.56 7.59 -7.64
N GLN A 69 16.18 8.70 -7.26
CA GLN A 69 17.23 9.33 -8.07
C GLN A 69 18.58 8.93 -7.52
N VAL A 70 19.37 8.24 -8.33
CA VAL A 70 20.75 7.85 -7.98
C VAL A 70 21.70 8.89 -8.54
N ASN A 71 22.55 9.43 -7.67
CA ASN A 71 23.54 10.45 -8.03
C ASN A 71 24.95 9.91 -7.78
N PHE A 72 25.89 10.30 -8.65
CA PHE A 72 27.32 10.08 -8.44
C PHE A 72 27.98 11.42 -8.10
N ASN A 73 28.71 11.46 -6.99
CA ASN A 73 29.28 12.68 -6.39
C ASN A 73 30.82 12.73 -6.52
N GLY A 74 31.40 11.94 -7.43
CA GLY A 74 32.85 11.88 -7.67
C GLY A 74 33.33 12.73 -8.84
#